data_AF-A0A3C1X8B0-F1
#
_entry.id   AF-A0A3C1X8B0-F1
#
_cell.length_a   1.000
_cell.length_b   1.000
_cell.length_c   1.000
_cell.angle_alpha   90.00
_cell.angle_beta   90.00
_cell.angle_gamma   90.00
#
_symmetry.space_group_name_H-M   'P 1'
#
loop_
_entity.id
_entity.type
_entity.pdbx_description
1 polymer ?
#
loop_
_entity_poly.entity_id
_entity_poly.type
_entity_poly.pdbx_seq_one_letter_code
_entity_poly.pdbx_strand_id
1 'polypeptide(L)' 'MPAIRTGHLSVTGNFRENNEDSCYLDTQQRLFIVADGMGGQSAGEKASALAVELIP' A
#
# COMPACT_ATOMS: atom_id res chain seq x y z
N MET A 1 -25.33 -9.48 3.37
CA MET A 1 -24.25 -8.54 2.95
C MET A 1 -23.44 -9.21 1.86
N PRO A 2 -23.03 -8.50 0.80
CA PRO A 2 -22.25 -9.12 -0.28
C PRO A 2 -20.89 -9.59 0.25
N ALA A 3 -20.46 -10.78 -0.18
CA ALA A 3 -19.12 -11.28 0.07
C ALA A 3 -18.15 -10.60 -0.91
N ILE A 4 -17.13 -9.92 -0.39
CA ILE A 4 -16.08 -9.28 -1.19
C ILE A 4 -14.88 -10.23 -1.21
N ARG A 5 -14.49 -10.68 -2.40
CA ARG A 5 -13.21 -11.39 -2.59
C ARG A 5 -12.12 -10.37 -2.81
N THR A 6 -11.02 -10.50 -2.09
CA THR A 6 -9.93 -9.53 -2.08
C THR A 6 -8.59 -10.24 -2.27
N GLY A 7 -7.61 -9.49 -2.73
CA GLY A 7 -6.22 -9.92 -2.89
C GLY A 7 -5.37 -8.70 -3.22
N HIS A 8 -4.07 -8.79 -3.00
CA HIS A 8 -3.15 -7.72 -3.33
C HIS A 8 -1.82 -8.27 -3.84
N LEU A 9 -1.16 -7.48 -4.67
CA LEU A 9 0.17 -7.72 -5.18
C LEU A 9 0.82 -6.35 -5.36
N SER A 10 2.05 -6.19 -4.89
CA SER A 10 2.88 -5.03 -5.16
C SER A 10 4.23 -5.52 -5.64
N VAL A 11 4.75 -4.90 -6.70
CA VAL A 11 6.01 -5.25 -7.33
C VAL A 11 6.77 -3.98 -7.69
N THR A 12 8.09 -3.99 -7.52
CA THR A 12 8.95 -2.84 -7.84
C THR A 12 8.92 -2.45 -9.33
N GLY A 13 8.62 -3.40 -10.20
CA GLY A 13 8.75 -3.24 -11.64
C GLY A 13 10.21 -3.26 -12.10
N ASN A 14 10.46 -2.77 -13.32
CA ASN A 14 11.75 -2.93 -14.01
C ASN A 14 12.68 -1.71 -13.93
N PHE A 15 12.21 -0.57 -13.39
CA PHE A 15 12.89 0.73 -13.52
C PHE A 15 13.26 1.39 -12.18
N ARG A 16 12.77 0.84 -11.07
CA ARG A 16 13.06 1.32 -9.71
C ARG A 16 13.81 0.21 -8.97
N GLU A 17 14.67 0.59 -8.03
CA GLU A 17 15.35 -0.37 -7.13
C GLU A 17 14.57 -0.58 -5.83
N ASN A 18 13.78 0.43 -5.44
CA ASN A 18 12.96 0.42 -4.24
C ASN A 18 11.48 0.52 -4.61
N ASN A 19 10.66 -0.33 -3.99
CA ASN A 19 9.22 -0.25 -4.13
C ASN A 19 8.68 0.66 -3.02
N GLU A 20 8.12 1.80 -3.42
CA GLU A 20 7.58 2.79 -2.48
C GLU A 20 6.07 2.62 -2.29
N ASP A 21 5.47 1.57 -2.85
CA ASP A 21 4.05 1.24 -2.69
C ASP A 21 3.80 0.40 -1.43
N SER A 22 2.78 0.75 -0.67
CA SER A 22 2.28 -0.01 0.49
C SER A 22 0.77 -0.22 0.41
N CYS A 23 0.26 -1.32 0.98
CA CYS A 23 -1.17 -1.59 1.01
C CYS A 23 -1.63 -2.23 2.33
N TYR A 24 -2.89 -2.00 2.70
CA TYR A 24 -3.57 -2.62 3.84
C TYR A 24 -4.92 -3.19 3.41
N LEU A 25 -5.22 -4.40 3.89
CA LEU A 25 -6.46 -5.11 3.58
C LEU A 25 -7.14 -5.60 4.85
N ASP A 26 -8.32 -5.05 5.16
CA ASP A 26 -9.20 -5.56 6.21
C ASP A 26 -10.52 -6.04 5.60
N THR A 27 -10.65 -7.37 5.50
CA THR A 27 -11.86 -8.02 5.00
C THR A 27 -13.04 -7.98 5.97
N GLN A 28 -12.79 -7.78 7.27
CA GLN A 28 -13.83 -7.71 8.30
C GLN A 28 -14.49 -6.33 8.28
N GLN A 29 -13.68 -5.26 8.29
CA GLN A 29 -14.18 -3.89 8.24
C GLN A 29 -14.49 -3.39 6.83
N ARG A 30 -14.07 -4.13 5.79
CA ARG A 30 -14.14 -3.74 4.37
C ARG A 30 -13.38 -2.44 4.08
N LEU A 31 -12.23 -2.29 4.74
CA LEU A 31 -11.29 -1.19 4.52
C LEU A 31 -10.11 -1.70 3.69
N PHE A 32 -9.80 -0.98 2.62
CA PHE A 32 -8.69 -1.30 1.73
C PHE A 32 -7.93 -0.01 1.42
N ILE A 33 -6.61 -0.03 1.59
CA ILE A 33 -5.75 1.14 1.42
C ILE A 33 -4.63 0.77 0.46
N VAL A 34 -4.32 1.69 -0.45
CA VAL A 34 -3.10 1.69 -1.26
C VAL A 34 -2.45 3.07 -1.10
N ALA A 35 -1.16 3.08 -0.82
CA ALA A 35 -0.36 4.30 -0.66
C ALA A 35 0.88 4.20 -1.55
N ASP A 36 1.09 5.21 -2.39
CA ASP A 36 2.26 5.38 -3.27
C ASP A 36 3.17 6.45 -2.65
N GLY A 37 4.38 6.04 -2.28
CA GLY A 37 5.41 6.93 -1.77
C GLY A 37 6.02 7.76 -2.90
N MET A 38 6.08 9.09 -2.73
CA MET A 38 6.61 9.97 -3.77
C MET A 38 8.10 9.72 -4.06
N GLY A 39 8.40 9.16 -5.23
CA GLY A 39 9.76 9.03 -5.72
C GLY A 39 10.46 10.37 -5.92
N GLY A 40 11.75 10.43 -5.57
CA GLY A 40 12.58 11.63 -5.64
C GLY A 40 12.54 12.50 -4.38
N GLN A 41 11.73 12.15 -3.39
CA GLN A 41 11.85 12.62 -2.00
C GLN A 41 12.53 11.55 -1.14
N SER A 42 13.10 11.95 0.00
CA SER A 42 13.71 10.99 0.92
C SER A 42 12.66 10.09 1.56
N ALA A 43 12.85 8.77 1.45
CA ALA A 43 12.12 7.72 2.16
C ALA A 43 10.62 7.60 1.81
N GLY A 44 10.28 7.58 0.51
CA GLY A 44 8.91 7.37 0.04
C GLY A 44 8.29 6.07 0.58
N GLU A 45 9.09 5.01 0.71
CA GLU A 45 8.66 3.73 1.29
C GLU A 45 8.22 3.84 2.74
N LYS A 46 8.85 4.72 3.53
CA LYS A 46 8.45 4.95 4.92
C LYS A 46 7.17 5.75 5.01
N ALA A 47 7.01 6.74 4.14
CA ALA A 47 5.81 7.55 4.09
C ALA A 47 4.58 6.71 3.73
N SER A 48 4.67 5.85 2.70
CA SER A 48 3.57 4.96 2.33
C SER A 48 3.30 3.89 3.39
N ALA A 49 4.33 3.33 4.02
CA ALA A 49 4.19 2.39 5.13
C ALA A 49 3.47 3.02 6.33
N LEU A 50 3.85 4.24 6.73
CA LEU A 50 3.18 4.98 7.80
C LEU A 50 1.70 5.26 7.49
N ALA A 51 1.38 5.58 6.23
CA ALA A 51 -0.01 5.82 5.84
C ALA A 51 -0.88 4.58 6.05
N VAL A 52 -0.40 3.40 5.65
CA VAL A 52 -1.17 2.15 5.81
C VAL A 52 -1.16 1.61 7.24
N GLU A 53 -0.22 2.05 8.09
CA GLU A 53 -0.16 1.73 9.52
C GLU A 53 -1.09 2.61 10.37
N LEU A 54 -1.17 3.91 10.09
CA LEU A 54 -1.84 4.89 10.95
C LEU A 54 -3.33 5.14 10.62
N ILE A 55 -3.77 4.79 9.40
CA ILE A 55 -5.15 5.04 8.96
C ILE A 55 -6.17 4.01 9.49
N PRO A 56 -5.89 2.69 9.48
CA PRO A 56 -6.80 1.70 10.04
C PRO A 56 -7.13 1.96 11.52
#